data_AF-A0A7L4P4N5-F1
#
_entry.id   AF-A0A7L4P4N5-F1
#
_cell.length_a   1.000
_cell.length_b   1.000
_cell.length_c   1.000
_cell.angle_alpha   90.00
_cell.angle_beta   90.00
_cell.angle_gamma   90.00
#
_symmetry.space_group_name_H-M   'P 1'
#
loop_
_entity.id
_entity.type
_entity.pdbx_description
1 polymer ?
#
loop_
_entity_poly.entity_id
_entity_poly.type
_entity_poly.pdbx_seq_one_letter_code
_entity_poly.pdbx_strand_id
1 'polypeptide(L)'
;MADYKVQSEGDNEDFVYTRSFRKIYRMFRSLKNRKGRFVLIIGTPGTGKSANIYSALKSLDLNVYDPTLFLDDQMSSSQVFSEFYQTLRKDLGVETNDEVYQKVQDYDVVLLADNLLDSEFIDKDKVGLSLWTLNKGFDTIPFYYRVLMEYLKHRKELSKINVVIQTAFVFRFRGVKYDLLTDFYFLSQILVLILELFFEVIKISYSQEETLQIVKNKFKEVDEEQIKSLIKKYGCKPRFIFEALEKKE
;
A
#
# COMPACT_ATOMS: atom_id res chain seq x y z
N MET A 1 -9.74 -13.93 7.58
CA MET A 1 -8.43 -13.31 7.23
C MET A 1 -8.59 -12.02 6.43
N ALA A 2 -9.79 -11.74 5.89
CA ALA A 2 -10.06 -10.58 5.02
C ALA A 2 -10.84 -9.44 5.73
N ASP A 3 -11.45 -9.72 6.89
CA ASP A 3 -12.56 -8.89 7.41
C ASP A 3 -12.15 -7.48 7.92
N TYR A 4 -10.85 -7.21 8.04
CA TYR A 4 -10.30 -5.91 8.48
C TYR A 4 -9.35 -5.25 7.49
N LYS A 5 -9.29 -5.75 6.27
CA LYS A 5 -8.53 -5.09 5.22
C LYS A 5 -9.44 -4.06 4.53
N VAL A 6 -9.07 -2.79 4.63
CA VAL A 6 -9.76 -1.70 3.92
C VAL A 6 -9.30 -1.74 2.46
N GLN A 7 -10.22 -1.97 1.55
CA GLN A 7 -9.97 -2.04 0.10
C GLN A 7 -10.58 -0.85 -0.65
N SER A 8 -11.47 -0.09 0.00
CA SER A 8 -12.13 1.06 -0.60
C SER A 8 -12.38 2.20 0.39
N GLU A 9 -12.77 3.36 -0.13
CA GLU A 9 -13.22 4.52 0.66
C GLU A 9 -14.50 4.25 1.48
N GLY A 10 -15.25 3.19 1.15
CA GLY A 10 -16.47 2.79 1.84
C GLY A 10 -16.22 2.07 3.17
N ASP A 11 -15.08 1.41 3.35
CA ASP A 11 -14.94 0.36 4.37
C ASP A 11 -14.53 0.87 5.78
N ASN A 12 -14.62 2.18 6.04
CA ASN A 12 -13.91 2.80 7.17
C ASN A 12 -14.72 3.87 7.92
N GLU A 13 -15.93 3.54 8.36
CA GLU A 13 -16.82 4.44 9.11
C GLU A 13 -16.26 4.81 10.51
N ASP A 14 -15.51 3.90 11.13
CA ASP A 14 -14.94 4.05 12.49
C ASP A 14 -13.47 4.51 12.48
N PHE A 15 -13.08 5.38 11.55
CA PHE A 15 -11.68 5.78 11.39
C PHE A 15 -11.21 6.80 12.45
N VAL A 16 -10.06 6.54 13.08
CA VAL A 16 -9.44 7.43 14.07
C VAL A 16 -8.37 8.33 13.43
N TYR A 17 -8.50 9.64 13.63
CA TYR A 17 -7.59 10.67 13.11
C TYR A 17 -6.23 10.70 13.83
N THR A 18 -5.30 9.84 13.39
CA THR A 18 -3.94 9.73 13.94
C THR A 18 -2.95 10.76 13.39
N ARG A 19 -1.74 10.81 13.97
CA ARG A 19 -0.61 11.58 13.42
C ARG A 19 -0.23 11.11 12.02
N SER A 20 -0.23 9.80 11.77
CA SER A 20 0.05 9.24 10.44
C SER A 20 -1.00 9.68 9.42
N PHE A 21 -2.28 9.66 9.78
CA PHE A 21 -3.35 10.19 8.92
C PHE A 21 -3.12 11.66 8.58
N ARG A 22 -2.83 12.51 9.57
CA ARG A 22 -2.61 13.96 9.34
C ARG A 22 -1.45 14.21 8.38
N LYS A 23 -0.40 13.38 8.40
CA LYS A 23 0.70 13.46 7.43
C LYS A 23 0.24 13.12 6.02
N ILE A 24 -0.48 12.02 5.84
CA ILE A 24 -1.05 11.63 4.54
C ILE A 24 -2.01 12.72 4.04
N TYR A 25 -2.96 13.15 4.87
CA TYR A 25 -3.95 14.16 4.50
C TYR A 25 -3.29 15.45 3.99
N ARG A 26 -2.25 15.95 4.68
CA ARG A 26 -1.50 17.13 4.22
C ARG A 26 -0.80 16.90 2.88
N MET A 27 -0.21 15.71 2.70
CA MET A 27 0.43 15.33 1.44
C MET A 27 -0.59 15.27 0.31
N PHE A 28 -1.67 14.52 0.50
CA PHE A 28 -2.70 14.29 -0.52
C PHE A 28 -3.41 15.59 -0.91
N ARG A 29 -3.65 16.49 0.05
CA ARG A 29 -4.22 17.81 -0.23
C ARG A 29 -3.40 18.60 -1.26
N SER A 30 -2.08 18.40 -1.30
CA SER A 30 -1.22 19.07 -2.27
C SER A 30 -1.32 18.49 -3.69
N LEU A 31 -1.76 17.23 -3.85
CA LEU A 31 -1.81 16.52 -5.13
C LEU A 31 -2.86 17.12 -6.08
N LYS A 32 -3.92 17.73 -5.53
CA LYS A 32 -4.95 18.43 -6.31
C LYS A 32 -4.42 19.62 -7.12
N ASN A 33 -3.36 20.26 -6.62
CA ASN A 33 -2.83 21.51 -7.18
C ASN A 33 -1.39 21.39 -7.71
N ARG A 34 -0.76 20.23 -7.54
CA ARG A 34 0.63 19.97 -7.93
C ARG A 34 0.74 18.58 -8.52
N LYS A 35 1.44 18.47 -9.66
CA LYS A 35 1.73 17.21 -10.33
C LYS A 35 3.20 16.81 -10.13
N GLY A 36 3.55 15.58 -10.52
CA GLY A 36 4.91 15.06 -10.51
C GLY A 36 5.38 14.55 -9.15
N ARG A 37 4.46 14.26 -8.22
CA ARG A 37 4.81 13.75 -6.89
C ARG A 37 4.72 12.22 -6.84
N PHE A 38 5.79 11.60 -6.37
CA PHE A 38 5.88 10.16 -6.15
C PHE A 38 5.87 9.90 -4.64
N VAL A 39 4.72 9.54 -4.10
CA VAL A 39 4.55 9.35 -2.65
C VAL A 39 4.61 7.86 -2.35
N LEU A 40 5.53 7.45 -1.47
CA LEU A 40 5.68 6.06 -1.05
C LEU A 40 5.22 5.89 0.40
N ILE A 41 4.13 5.17 0.60
CA ILE A 41 3.53 4.92 1.91
C ILE A 41 4.02 3.56 2.41
N ILE A 42 4.84 3.60 3.45
CA ILE A 42 5.50 2.42 4.02
C ILE A 42 4.99 2.16 5.42
N GLY A 43 5.09 0.90 5.86
CA GLY A 43 4.67 0.51 7.18
C GLY A 43 4.56 -1.00 7.29
N THR A 44 4.82 -1.50 8.48
CA THR A 44 4.68 -2.92 8.82
C THR A 44 3.28 -3.43 8.48
N PRO A 45 3.13 -4.69 8.05
CA PRO A 45 1.80 -5.28 7.86
C PRO A 45 0.92 -5.09 9.09
N GLY A 46 -0.36 -4.74 8.86
CA GLY A 46 -1.35 -4.56 9.94
C GLY A 46 -1.34 -3.20 10.63
N THR A 47 -0.51 -2.24 10.21
CA THR A 47 -0.56 -0.84 10.71
C THR A 47 -1.62 0.03 10.02
N GLY A 48 -2.49 -0.53 9.19
CA GLY A 48 -3.60 0.22 8.59
C GLY A 48 -3.19 1.25 7.55
N LYS A 49 -2.16 0.98 6.73
CA LYS A 49 -1.76 1.86 5.61
C LYS A 49 -2.96 2.19 4.70
N SER A 50 -3.66 1.17 4.23
CA SER A 50 -4.83 1.28 3.35
C SER A 50 -5.93 2.11 4.00
N ALA A 51 -6.22 1.86 5.30
CA ALA A 51 -7.18 2.64 6.07
C ALA A 51 -6.84 4.15 6.08
N ASN A 52 -5.57 4.52 6.24
CA ASN A 52 -5.19 5.93 6.19
C ASN A 52 -5.26 6.52 4.77
N ILE A 53 -4.89 5.74 3.75
CA ILE A 53 -4.92 6.18 2.35
C ILE A 53 -6.36 6.45 1.93
N TYR A 54 -7.22 5.45 1.98
CA TYR A 54 -8.59 5.56 1.50
C TYR A 54 -9.40 6.57 2.30
N SER A 55 -9.20 6.67 3.62
CA SER A 55 -9.83 7.75 4.41
C SER A 55 -9.36 9.14 4.01
N ALA A 56 -8.09 9.30 3.62
CA ALA A 56 -7.56 10.60 3.18
C ALA A 56 -8.05 10.97 1.78
N LEU A 57 -8.12 10.01 0.86
CA LEU A 57 -8.68 10.21 -0.48
C LEU A 57 -10.15 10.64 -0.41
N LYS A 58 -10.97 9.89 0.33
CA LYS A 58 -12.38 10.21 0.60
C LYS A 58 -12.56 11.60 1.19
N SER A 59 -11.73 11.96 2.18
CA SER A 59 -11.85 13.26 2.87
C SER A 59 -11.49 14.45 1.98
N LEU A 60 -10.73 14.23 0.90
CA LEU A 60 -10.21 15.29 0.04
C LEU A 60 -10.90 15.36 -1.32
N ASP A 61 -11.75 14.39 -1.64
CA ASP A 61 -12.46 14.29 -2.91
C ASP A 61 -11.47 14.45 -4.09
N LEU A 62 -10.46 13.57 -4.09
CA LEU A 62 -9.45 13.50 -5.14
C LEU A 62 -9.97 12.60 -6.26
N ASN A 63 -9.76 13.01 -7.51
CA ASN A 63 -10.02 12.15 -8.66
C ASN A 63 -8.92 11.08 -8.76
N VAL A 64 -9.22 9.86 -8.31
CA VAL A 64 -8.25 8.76 -8.16
C VAL A 64 -8.43 7.74 -9.27
N TYR A 65 -7.34 7.32 -9.88
CA TYR A 65 -7.29 6.08 -10.65
C TYR A 65 -6.60 4.98 -9.83
N ASP A 66 -7.35 3.94 -9.44
CA ASP A 66 -6.90 2.81 -8.63
C ASP A 66 -7.03 1.50 -9.44
N PRO A 67 -6.02 1.12 -10.24
CA PRO A 67 -6.07 -0.07 -11.08
C PRO A 67 -6.09 -1.37 -10.25
N THR A 68 -6.81 -2.36 -10.74
CA THR A 68 -6.84 -3.71 -10.18
C THR A 68 -6.04 -4.66 -11.06
N LEU A 69 -5.03 -5.33 -10.52
CA LEU A 69 -4.16 -6.21 -11.29
C LEU A 69 -4.35 -7.67 -10.88
N PHE A 70 -4.83 -8.50 -11.80
CA PHE A 70 -4.97 -9.94 -11.58
C PHE A 70 -3.86 -10.70 -12.29
N LEU A 71 -3.00 -11.38 -11.54
CA LEU A 71 -1.91 -12.18 -12.07
C LEU A 71 -2.15 -13.67 -11.83
N ASP A 72 -1.41 -14.51 -12.56
CA ASP A 72 -1.24 -15.93 -12.24
C ASP A 72 0.15 -16.16 -11.63
N ASP A 73 0.25 -17.04 -10.63
CA ASP A 73 1.48 -17.28 -9.85
C ASP A 73 2.68 -17.72 -10.72
N GLN A 74 2.41 -18.39 -11.84
CA GLN A 74 3.44 -18.91 -12.73
C GLN A 74 4.01 -17.86 -13.70
N MET A 75 3.40 -16.68 -13.82
CA MET A 75 3.84 -15.65 -14.75
C MET A 75 5.30 -15.26 -14.54
N SER A 76 6.01 -15.05 -15.65
CA SER A 76 7.36 -14.47 -15.66
C SER A 76 7.31 -12.95 -15.46
N SER A 77 8.45 -12.35 -15.10
CA SER A 77 8.60 -10.89 -14.95
C SER A 77 8.11 -10.11 -16.20
N SER A 78 8.34 -10.66 -17.40
CA SER A 78 7.89 -10.03 -18.65
C SER A 78 6.39 -10.12 -18.85
N GLN A 79 5.78 -11.24 -18.47
CA GLN A 79 4.33 -11.42 -18.54
C GLN A 79 3.62 -10.50 -17.55
N VAL A 80 4.10 -10.41 -16.30
CA VAL A 80 3.53 -9.48 -15.30
C VAL A 80 3.59 -8.02 -15.78
N PHE A 81 4.72 -7.60 -16.35
CA PHE A 81 4.84 -6.25 -16.89
C PHE A 81 3.89 -6.01 -18.08
N SER A 82 3.71 -7.00 -18.95
CA SER A 82 2.76 -6.94 -20.05
C SER A 82 1.32 -6.86 -19.54
N GLU A 83 0.97 -7.69 -18.56
CA GLU A 83 -0.36 -7.75 -17.95
C GLU A 83 -0.73 -6.43 -17.27
N PHE A 84 0.24 -5.81 -16.58
CA PHE A 84 0.07 -4.48 -16.01
C PHE A 84 -0.36 -3.45 -17.05
N TYR A 85 0.37 -3.32 -18.16
CA TYR A 85 0.00 -2.37 -19.21
C TYR A 85 -1.26 -2.77 -19.99
N GLN A 86 -1.56 -4.06 -20.14
CA GLN A 86 -2.83 -4.50 -20.72
C GLN A 86 -4.01 -4.08 -19.84
N THR A 87 -3.88 -4.24 -18.53
CA THR A 87 -4.86 -3.78 -17.54
C THR A 87 -5.07 -2.27 -17.65
N LEU A 88 -4.00 -1.48 -17.58
CA LEU A 88 -4.12 -0.01 -17.65
C LEU A 88 -4.77 0.45 -18.96
N ARG A 89 -4.37 -0.14 -20.09
CA ARG A 89 -4.95 0.19 -21.39
C ARG A 89 -6.44 -0.10 -21.47
N LYS A 90 -6.85 -1.27 -20.95
CA LYS A 90 -8.26 -1.67 -20.92
C LYS A 90 -9.09 -0.75 -20.02
N ASP A 91 -8.63 -0.47 -18.81
CA ASP A 91 -9.33 0.37 -17.85
C ASP A 91 -9.51 1.81 -18.36
N LEU A 92 -8.49 2.33 -19.03
CA LEU A 92 -8.45 3.70 -19.53
C LEU A 92 -9.03 3.86 -20.94
N GLY A 93 -9.34 2.74 -21.63
CA GLY A 93 -9.88 2.72 -22.99
C GLY A 93 -8.90 3.25 -24.04
N VAL A 94 -7.62 2.88 -23.94
CA VAL A 94 -6.55 3.33 -24.84
C VAL A 94 -5.80 2.16 -25.47
N GLU A 95 -5.13 2.37 -26.61
CA GLU A 95 -4.51 1.28 -27.39
C GLU A 95 -3.02 1.11 -27.08
N THR A 96 -2.34 2.19 -26.70
CA THR A 96 -0.89 2.23 -26.53
C THR A 96 -0.46 2.58 -25.11
N ASN A 97 0.77 2.20 -24.74
CA ASN A 97 1.33 2.55 -23.43
C ASN A 97 1.58 4.07 -23.29
N ASP A 98 1.90 4.76 -24.38
CA ASP A 98 2.10 6.21 -24.36
C ASP A 98 0.78 6.94 -24.07
N GLU A 99 -0.34 6.46 -24.61
CA GLU A 99 -1.67 6.97 -24.29
C GLU A 99 -2.06 6.72 -22.83
N VAL A 100 -1.62 5.60 -22.22
CA VAL A 100 -1.82 5.39 -20.77
C VAL A 100 -1.21 6.55 -20.00
N TYR A 101 0.04 6.93 -20.28
CA TYR A 101 0.68 8.06 -19.61
C TYR A 101 -0.03 9.40 -19.84
N GLN A 102 -0.62 9.60 -21.02
CA GLN A 102 -1.42 10.80 -21.29
C GLN A 102 -2.72 10.78 -20.48
N LYS A 103 -3.44 9.66 -20.49
CA LYS A 103 -4.76 9.54 -19.87
C LYS A 103 -4.71 9.63 -18.34
N VAL A 104 -3.68 9.04 -17.72
CA VAL A 104 -3.53 9.11 -16.27
C VAL A 104 -3.21 10.52 -15.74
N GLN A 105 -2.86 11.49 -16.61
CA GLN A 105 -2.67 12.89 -16.21
C GLN A 105 -3.99 13.58 -15.84
N ASP A 106 -5.12 13.08 -16.35
CA ASP A 106 -6.47 13.60 -16.06
C ASP A 106 -6.88 13.36 -14.59
N TYR A 107 -6.23 12.41 -13.91
CA TYR A 107 -6.49 12.07 -12.51
C TYR A 107 -5.61 12.90 -11.57
N ASP A 108 -6.13 13.25 -10.40
CA ASP A 108 -5.36 13.89 -9.34
C ASP A 108 -4.23 12.98 -8.85
N VAL A 109 -4.48 11.67 -8.85
CA VAL A 109 -3.53 10.66 -8.38
C VAL A 109 -3.79 9.30 -9.03
N VAL A 110 -2.71 8.60 -9.37
CA VAL A 110 -2.70 7.16 -9.64
C VAL A 110 -2.31 6.43 -8.37
N LEU A 111 -3.19 5.58 -7.87
CA LEU A 111 -2.99 4.81 -6.64
C LEU A 111 -2.54 3.38 -6.98
N LEU A 112 -1.29 3.06 -6.66
CA LEU A 112 -0.77 1.69 -6.75
C LEU A 112 -0.80 1.09 -5.33
N ALA A 113 -1.98 0.59 -4.93
CA ALA A 113 -2.23 0.07 -3.58
C ALA A 113 -2.86 -1.34 -3.63
N ASP A 114 -3.76 -1.64 -2.70
CA ASP A 114 -4.18 -3.00 -2.39
C ASP A 114 -4.84 -3.73 -3.57
N ASN A 115 -5.56 -3.03 -4.45
CA ASN A 115 -6.19 -3.62 -5.63
C ASN A 115 -5.18 -4.16 -6.65
N LEU A 116 -3.99 -3.57 -6.71
CA LEU A 116 -2.88 -4.03 -7.54
C LEU A 116 -1.98 -5.02 -6.79
N LEU A 117 -1.74 -4.73 -5.52
CA LEU A 117 -0.75 -5.42 -4.71
C LEU A 117 -1.27 -6.77 -4.20
N ASP A 118 -2.54 -6.83 -3.85
CA ASP A 118 -3.12 -7.93 -3.12
C ASP A 118 -4.54 -8.26 -3.67
N SER A 119 -4.65 -8.38 -5.00
CA SER A 119 -5.91 -8.66 -5.70
C SER A 119 -6.50 -10.04 -5.39
N GLU A 120 -5.73 -10.94 -4.77
CA GLU A 120 -6.22 -12.24 -4.29
C GLU A 120 -7.34 -12.12 -3.24
N PHE A 121 -7.48 -10.95 -2.62
CA PHE A 121 -8.58 -10.65 -1.71
C PHE A 121 -9.86 -10.23 -2.43
N ILE A 122 -9.79 -9.91 -3.73
CA ILE A 122 -10.93 -9.60 -4.61
C ILE A 122 -11.33 -10.86 -5.37
N ASP A 123 -10.37 -11.53 -6.00
CA ASP A 123 -10.55 -12.80 -6.71
C ASP A 123 -9.58 -13.85 -6.14
N LYS A 124 -10.13 -14.87 -5.50
CA LYS A 124 -9.35 -15.92 -4.81
C LYS A 124 -8.58 -16.82 -5.77
N ASP A 125 -8.93 -16.84 -7.06
CA ASP A 125 -8.25 -17.64 -8.07
C ASP A 125 -7.08 -16.88 -8.73
N LYS A 126 -6.87 -15.62 -8.35
CA LYS A 126 -5.82 -14.75 -8.86
C LYS A 126 -4.84 -14.35 -7.76
N VAL A 127 -3.68 -13.83 -8.17
CA VAL A 127 -2.67 -13.32 -7.24
C VAL A 127 -2.36 -11.85 -7.52
N GLY A 128 -2.20 -11.07 -6.46
CA GLY A 128 -1.68 -9.70 -6.54
C GLY A 128 -0.17 -9.67 -6.67
N LEU A 129 0.36 -8.48 -7.00
CA LEU A 129 1.79 -8.28 -7.20
C LEU A 129 2.63 -8.60 -5.94
N SER A 130 2.13 -8.34 -4.73
CA SER A 130 2.82 -8.68 -3.48
C SER A 130 2.99 -10.19 -3.33
N LEU A 131 1.94 -10.97 -3.57
CA LEU A 131 2.00 -12.42 -3.41
C LEU A 131 2.88 -13.04 -4.50
N TRP A 132 2.73 -12.58 -5.74
CA TRP A 132 3.60 -12.99 -6.85
C TRP A 132 5.08 -12.70 -6.55
N THR A 133 5.41 -11.48 -6.10
CA THR A 133 6.79 -11.13 -5.77
C THR A 133 7.32 -11.94 -4.59
N LEU A 134 6.50 -12.18 -3.57
CA LEU A 134 6.85 -13.00 -2.41
C LEU A 134 7.16 -14.45 -2.78
N ASN A 135 6.43 -15.02 -3.73
CA ASN A 135 6.60 -16.40 -4.18
C ASN A 135 7.81 -16.56 -5.12
N LYS A 136 8.07 -15.57 -5.99
CA LYS A 136 9.24 -15.58 -6.90
C LYS A 136 10.57 -15.28 -6.22
N GLY A 137 10.58 -14.57 -5.09
CA GLY A 137 11.80 -14.29 -4.34
C GLY A 137 12.82 -13.50 -5.18
N PHE A 138 14.04 -14.02 -5.34
CA PHE A 138 15.09 -13.32 -6.12
C PHE A 138 14.79 -13.24 -7.62
N ASP A 139 13.90 -14.09 -8.15
CA ASP A 139 13.52 -14.06 -9.58
C ASP A 139 12.67 -12.84 -9.95
N THR A 140 12.33 -11.98 -8.98
CA THR A 140 11.67 -10.69 -9.21
C THR A 140 12.65 -9.58 -9.60
N ILE A 141 13.96 -9.77 -9.47
CA ILE A 141 14.96 -8.74 -9.80
C ILE A 141 14.78 -8.19 -11.23
N PRO A 142 14.57 -9.03 -12.27
CA PRO A 142 14.30 -8.54 -13.62
C PRO A 142 13.05 -7.67 -13.74
N PHE A 143 12.00 -7.96 -12.96
CA PHE A 143 10.79 -7.14 -12.90
C PHE A 143 11.10 -5.73 -12.36
N TYR A 144 11.78 -5.63 -11.21
CA TYR A 144 12.15 -4.34 -10.63
C TYR A 144 13.08 -3.53 -11.54
N TYR A 145 14.05 -4.19 -12.19
CA TYR A 145 14.91 -3.54 -13.16
C TYR A 145 14.11 -2.97 -14.33
N ARG A 146 13.12 -3.72 -14.84
CA ARG A 146 12.25 -3.26 -15.92
C ARG A 146 11.38 -2.06 -15.52
N VAL A 147 10.81 -2.07 -14.30
CA VAL A 147 10.08 -0.92 -13.75
C VAL A 147 10.99 0.31 -13.64
N LEU A 148 12.24 0.15 -13.20
CA LEU A 148 13.21 1.24 -13.14
C LEU A 148 13.53 1.79 -14.54
N MET A 149 13.77 0.91 -15.52
CA MET A 149 14.03 1.33 -16.90
C MET A 149 12.84 2.08 -17.51
N GLU A 150 11.63 1.64 -17.22
CA GLU A 150 10.40 2.30 -17.66
C GLU A 150 10.27 3.70 -17.02
N TYR A 151 10.55 3.81 -15.72
CA TYR A 151 10.59 5.10 -15.02
C TYR A 151 11.60 6.07 -15.67
N LEU A 152 12.81 5.60 -15.98
CA LEU A 152 13.85 6.42 -16.61
C LEU A 152 13.46 6.86 -18.02
N LYS A 153 12.85 5.95 -18.80
CA LYS A 153 12.40 6.21 -20.17
C LYS A 153 11.26 7.24 -20.22
N HIS A 154 10.30 7.15 -19.31
CA HIS A 154 9.09 7.97 -19.30
C HIS A 154 9.11 9.09 -18.24
N ARG A 155 10.30 9.54 -17.83
CA ARG A 155 10.46 10.50 -16.73
C ARG A 155 9.73 11.83 -16.97
N LYS A 156 9.65 12.29 -18.23
CA LYS A 156 9.00 13.57 -18.59
C LYS A 156 7.48 13.50 -18.49
N GLU A 157 6.91 12.36 -18.84
CA GLU A 157 5.49 12.06 -18.71
C GLU A 157 5.13 11.89 -17.24
N LEU A 158 5.94 11.10 -16.52
CA LEU A 158 5.81 10.85 -15.10
C LEU A 158 5.90 12.12 -14.24
N SER A 159 6.66 13.14 -14.65
CA SER A 159 6.70 14.43 -13.94
C SER A 159 5.38 15.21 -14.00
N LYS A 160 4.40 14.75 -14.78
CA LYS A 160 3.05 15.34 -14.89
C LYS A 160 1.99 14.52 -14.17
N ILE A 161 2.39 13.43 -13.53
CA ILE A 161 1.49 12.48 -12.87
C ILE A 161 1.83 12.46 -11.38
N ASN A 162 0.82 12.34 -10.53
CA ASN A 162 1.04 11.99 -9.14
C ASN A 162 0.84 10.50 -8.96
N VAL A 163 1.80 9.83 -8.34
CA VAL A 163 1.73 8.40 -8.07
C VAL A 163 1.83 8.20 -6.57
N VAL A 164 0.84 7.55 -5.98
CA VAL A 164 0.88 7.07 -4.59
C VAL A 164 1.06 5.58 -4.62
N ILE A 165 2.10 5.09 -3.97
CA ILE A 165 2.44 3.67 -3.89
C ILE A 165 2.35 3.26 -2.43
N GLN A 166 1.61 2.19 -2.13
CA GLN A 166 1.68 1.53 -0.84
C GLN A 166 2.64 0.34 -0.94
N THR A 167 3.45 0.08 0.10
CA THR A 167 4.18 -1.19 0.14
C THR A 167 4.46 -1.66 1.57
N ALA A 168 4.64 -2.97 1.72
CA ALA A 168 5.20 -3.59 2.90
C ALA A 168 6.50 -4.31 2.49
N PHE A 169 7.61 -4.02 3.16
CA PHE A 169 8.90 -4.64 2.85
C PHE A 169 9.01 -6.03 3.47
N VAL A 170 8.23 -6.95 2.94
CA VAL A 170 8.19 -8.33 3.40
C VAL A 170 8.79 -9.25 2.35
N PHE A 171 9.71 -10.11 2.78
CA PHE A 171 10.29 -11.14 1.92
C PHE A 171 10.26 -12.49 2.61
N ARG A 172 10.30 -13.57 1.81
CA ARG A 172 10.39 -14.94 2.29
C ARG A 172 11.80 -15.45 2.04
N PHE A 173 12.50 -15.86 3.09
CA PHE A 173 13.81 -16.48 3.00
C PHE A 173 13.81 -17.79 3.79
N ARG A 174 14.18 -18.90 3.13
CA ARG A 174 14.17 -20.26 3.71
C ARG A 174 12.83 -20.63 4.38
N GLY A 175 11.71 -20.26 3.75
CA GLY A 175 10.36 -20.54 4.25
C GLY A 175 9.87 -19.61 5.38
N VAL A 176 10.73 -18.75 5.92
CA VAL A 176 10.38 -17.78 6.96
C VAL A 176 10.07 -16.41 6.34
N LYS A 177 8.98 -15.78 6.80
CA LYS A 177 8.55 -14.44 6.38
C LYS A 177 9.19 -13.40 7.29
N TYR A 178 9.89 -12.43 6.72
CA TYR A 178 10.56 -11.35 7.44
C TYR A 178 10.00 -9.99 7.03
N ASP A 179 9.80 -9.08 7.97
CA ASP A 179 9.50 -7.66 7.73
C ASP A 179 10.77 -6.84 7.89
N LEU A 180 11.29 -6.29 6.80
CA LEU A 180 12.51 -5.51 6.80
C LEU A 180 12.41 -4.26 7.68
N LEU A 181 11.21 -3.68 7.86
CA LEU A 181 11.03 -2.47 8.66
C LEU A 181 11.17 -2.72 10.16
N THR A 182 10.91 -3.95 10.63
CA THR A 182 10.96 -4.29 12.07
C THR A 182 12.09 -5.25 12.40
N ASP A 183 12.33 -6.25 11.56
CA ASP A 183 13.23 -7.35 11.88
C ASP A 183 14.69 -6.97 11.64
N PHE A 184 14.93 -5.92 10.84
CA PHE A 184 16.26 -5.44 10.48
C PHE A 184 16.39 -3.92 10.64
N TYR A 185 16.31 -3.43 11.88
CA TYR A 185 16.25 -1.99 12.18
C TYR A 185 17.31 -1.15 11.44
N PHE A 186 18.60 -1.53 11.51
CA PHE A 186 19.66 -0.77 10.83
C PHE A 186 19.53 -0.76 9.30
N LEU A 187 19.23 -1.92 8.70
CA LEU A 187 19.03 -2.02 7.24
C LEU A 187 17.79 -1.23 6.80
N SER A 188 16.75 -1.21 7.64
CA SER A 188 15.52 -0.45 7.37
C SER A 188 15.79 1.04 7.25
N GLN A 189 16.67 1.60 8.09
CA GLN A 189 17.00 3.03 8.03
C GLN A 189 17.73 3.38 6.73
N ILE A 190 18.71 2.56 6.35
CA ILE A 190 19.45 2.73 5.09
C ILE A 190 18.51 2.63 3.89
N LEU A 191 17.62 1.63 3.88
CA LEU A 191 16.65 1.48 2.80
C LEU A 191 15.74 2.71 2.69
N VAL A 192 15.20 3.19 3.81
CA VAL A 192 14.32 4.37 3.81
C VAL A 192 15.05 5.59 3.26
N LEU A 193 16.31 5.82 3.66
CA LEU A 193 17.13 6.91 3.12
C LEU A 193 17.34 6.80 1.61
N ILE A 194 17.56 5.58 1.09
CA ILE A 194 17.69 5.36 -0.36
C ILE A 194 16.37 5.66 -1.07
N LEU A 195 15.24 5.22 -0.50
CA LEU A 195 13.92 5.48 -1.07
C LEU A 195 13.56 6.96 -1.07
N GLU A 196 13.97 7.72 -0.05
CA GLU A 196 13.78 9.16 0.03
C GLU A 196 14.49 9.94 -1.09
N LEU A 197 15.46 9.33 -1.79
CA LEU A 197 16.08 9.92 -2.99
C LEU A 197 15.14 9.91 -4.21
N PHE A 198 14.17 8.99 -4.24
CA PHE A 198 13.29 8.78 -5.38
C PHE A 198 11.82 9.11 -5.07
N PHE A 199 11.44 9.04 -3.80
CA PHE A 199 10.06 9.13 -3.34
C PHE A 199 9.92 10.06 -2.14
N GLU A 200 8.75 10.67 -2.01
CA GLU A 200 8.29 11.28 -0.78
C GLU A 200 7.76 10.18 0.14
N VAL A 201 8.61 9.74 1.07
CA VAL A 201 8.29 8.60 1.93
C VAL A 201 7.43 9.03 3.13
N ILE A 202 6.30 8.36 3.34
CA ILE A 202 5.46 8.50 4.52
C ILE A 202 5.39 7.17 5.26
N LYS A 203 5.96 7.13 6.47
CA LYS A 203 5.87 5.96 7.35
C LYS A 203 4.61 5.98 8.21
N ILE A 204 3.84 4.90 8.15
CA ILE A 204 2.68 4.63 9.00
C ILE A 204 3.11 3.85 10.23
N SER A 205 2.89 4.45 11.39
CA SER A 205 3.23 3.90 12.70
C SER A 205 2.42 4.62 13.76
N TYR A 206 1.99 3.90 14.80
CA TYR A 206 1.19 4.45 15.88
C TYR A 206 1.93 4.40 17.20
N SER A 207 1.62 5.35 18.09
CA SER A 207 1.93 5.20 19.51
C SER A 207 1.03 4.13 20.16
N GLN A 208 1.33 3.77 21.41
CA GLN A 208 0.47 2.86 22.16
C GLN A 208 -0.90 3.50 22.41
N GLU A 209 -0.94 4.80 22.68
CA GLU A 209 -2.17 5.57 22.89
C GLU A 209 -3.01 5.65 21.61
N GLU A 210 -2.38 5.94 20.46
CA GLU A 210 -3.08 5.93 19.17
C GLU A 210 -3.63 4.53 18.86
N THR A 211 -2.86 3.47 19.15
CA THR A 211 -3.30 2.09 18.95
C THR A 211 -4.48 1.76 19.87
N LEU A 212 -4.41 2.15 21.14
CA LEU A 212 -5.50 1.96 22.12
C LEU A 212 -6.79 2.65 21.64
N GLN A 213 -6.70 3.89 21.17
CA GLN A 213 -7.84 4.63 20.62
C GLN A 213 -8.45 3.93 19.41
N ILE A 214 -7.62 3.49 18.46
CA ILE A 214 -8.07 2.73 17.29
C ILE A 214 -8.83 1.47 17.71
N VAL A 215 -8.30 0.72 18.69
CA VAL A 215 -8.93 -0.52 19.17
C VAL A 215 -10.22 -0.24 19.94
N LYS A 216 -10.24 0.73 20.85
CA LYS A 216 -11.44 1.08 21.62
C LYS A 216 -12.56 1.66 20.75
N ASN A 217 -12.25 2.32 19.64
CA ASN A 217 -13.28 2.82 18.73
C ASN A 217 -14.10 1.67 18.14
N LYS A 218 -13.43 0.54 17.84
CA LYS A 218 -14.05 -0.65 17.26
C LYS A 218 -14.58 -1.64 18.30
N PHE A 219 -13.82 -1.88 19.37
CA PHE A 219 -14.15 -2.81 20.45
C PHE A 219 -14.39 -2.03 21.75
N LYS A 220 -15.57 -1.41 21.85
CA LYS A 220 -15.93 -0.48 22.94
C LYS A 220 -15.94 -1.16 24.31
N GLU A 221 -16.38 -2.41 24.38
CA GLU A 221 -16.55 -3.18 25.62
C GLU A 221 -15.26 -3.85 26.12
N VAL A 222 -14.20 -3.88 25.32
CA VAL A 222 -12.94 -4.52 25.71
C VAL A 222 -12.19 -3.63 26.71
N ASP A 223 -11.72 -4.27 27.79
CA ASP A 223 -10.95 -3.62 28.85
C ASP A 223 -9.59 -3.10 28.34
N GLU A 224 -9.16 -1.94 28.86
CA GLU A 224 -7.92 -1.31 28.42
C GLU A 224 -6.68 -2.13 28.76
N GLU A 225 -6.64 -2.81 29.90
CA GLU A 225 -5.49 -3.63 30.29
C GLU A 225 -5.34 -4.84 29.36
N GLN A 226 -6.46 -5.41 28.91
CA GLN A 226 -6.47 -6.43 27.87
C GLN A 226 -5.87 -5.90 26.56
N ILE A 227 -6.24 -4.69 26.12
CA ILE A 227 -5.70 -4.09 24.90
C ILE A 227 -4.21 -3.81 25.05
N LYS A 228 -3.76 -3.22 26.17
CA LYS A 228 -2.34 -2.96 26.45
C LYS A 228 -1.51 -4.25 26.44
N SER A 229 -2.05 -5.34 26.98
CA SER A 229 -1.40 -6.66 26.92
C SER A 229 -1.22 -7.15 25.48
N LEU A 230 -2.23 -6.97 24.63
CA LEU A 230 -2.15 -7.31 23.21
C LEU A 230 -1.18 -6.39 22.44
N ILE A 231 -1.14 -5.09 22.75
CA ILE A 231 -0.14 -4.16 22.19
C ILE A 231 1.28 -4.61 22.58
N LYS A 232 1.50 -5.05 23.81
CA LYS A 232 2.80 -5.58 24.24
C LYS A 232 3.20 -6.85 23.47
N LYS A 233 2.22 -7.70 23.13
CA LYS A 233 2.44 -8.97 22.42
C LYS A 233 2.65 -8.79 20.91
N TYR A 234 1.83 -7.96 20.26
CA TYR A 234 1.77 -7.84 18.80
C TYR A 234 2.39 -6.54 18.26
N GLY A 235 2.75 -5.62 19.15
CA GLY A 235 3.15 -4.26 18.83
C GLY A 235 1.96 -3.37 18.47
N CYS A 236 2.25 -2.14 18.04
CA CYS A 236 1.26 -1.15 17.57
C CYS A 236 0.71 -1.50 16.17
N LYS A 237 0.11 -2.69 16.02
CA LYS A 237 -0.42 -3.24 14.76
C LYS A 237 -1.92 -3.54 14.95
N PRO A 238 -2.82 -2.54 14.77
CA PRO A 238 -4.25 -2.68 15.08
C PRO A 238 -4.90 -3.93 14.50
N ARG A 239 -4.60 -4.30 13.24
CA ARG A 239 -5.21 -5.48 12.61
C ARG A 239 -4.93 -6.78 13.38
N PHE A 240 -3.71 -6.98 13.86
CA PHE A 240 -3.34 -8.17 14.64
C PHE A 240 -4.05 -8.20 16.00
N ILE A 241 -4.29 -7.03 16.58
CA ILE A 241 -5.03 -6.90 17.85
C ILE A 241 -6.50 -7.22 17.61
N PHE A 242 -7.11 -6.71 16.53
CA PHE A 242 -8.50 -7.01 16.17
C PHE A 242 -8.70 -8.52 16.00
N GLU A 243 -7.85 -9.17 15.19
CA GLU A 243 -7.89 -10.62 14.97
C GLU A 243 -7.72 -11.44 16.26
N ALA A 244 -6.95 -10.93 17.23
CA ALA A 244 -6.74 -11.59 18.51
C ALA A 244 -7.92 -11.42 19.48
N LEU A 245 -8.69 -10.34 19.33
CA LEU A 245 -9.90 -10.09 20.12
C LEU A 245 -11.07 -10.91 19.60
N GLU A 246 -11.28 -10.99 18.28
CA GLU A 246 -12.34 -11.82 17.69
C GLU A 246 -12.22 -13.30 18.02
N LYS A 247 -11.00 -13.85 18.06
CA LYS A 247 -10.79 -15.27 18.40
C LYS A 247 -11.12 -15.62 19.85
N LYS A 248 -11.42 -14.62 20.69
CA LYS A 248 -11.82 -14.80 22.09
C LYS A 248 -13.32 -14.62 22.31
N GLU A 249 -14.06 -14.15 21.30
CA GLU A 249 -15.52 -14.15 21.25
C GLU A 249 -16.02 -15.48 20.67
#